data_AF-A0A2V6P444-F1
#
_entry.id   AF-A0A2V6P444-F1
#
_cell.length_a   1.000
_cell.length_b   1.000
_cell.length_c   1.000
_cell.angle_alpha   90.00
_cell.angle_beta   90.00
_cell.angle_gamma   90.00
#
_symmetry.space_group_name_H-M   'P 1'
#
loop_
_entity.id
_entity.type
_entity.pdbx_description
1 polymer ?
#
loop_
_entity_poly.entity_id
_entity_poly.type
_entity_poly.pdbx_seq_one_letter_code
_entity_poly.pdbx_strand_id
1 'polypeptide(L)'
;MFLRALILAAFITSAVTPMKAAQQSIGDTGRRIVSTPTPTPHRKKKSRKKRSPSASPARVKKKTASPSPSQEEEKSPSPSPSETASLPTPAASGAVAPTSTASPSPSQMLAPQKSVLPQNKGRGAPNVTLSPEAITNFESYPPKVQKLLTSALELTTRNLDYKYGSADPANGGMNCSGFVYYVLNQNGVAPYVPDDSKDQYIWLRSTGTFEPVVGGKDDSFELKELKPGDLLFWSGTYSIERDPPITHVMIYLGREKKTGARVMVGASDGRTYQSQQRFGVSVFEFKMPQTENSEAYEGRERSRFIGYGHIPGLNE
;
A
#
# COMPACT_ATOMS: atom_id res chain seq x y z
N MET A 1 34.51 -30.80 51.65
CA MET A 1 33.67 -31.86 52.23
C MET A 1 32.24 -31.35 52.32
N PHE A 2 31.31 -32.19 51.85
CA PHE A 2 30.03 -31.85 51.21
C PHE A 2 29.02 -31.07 52.06
N LEU A 3 28.56 -29.93 51.53
CA LEU A 3 27.36 -29.23 52.00
C LEU A 3 26.15 -29.80 51.24
N ARG A 4 25.28 -30.51 51.97
CA ARG A 4 24.10 -31.19 51.44
C ARG A 4 22.96 -30.18 51.23
N ALA A 5 22.44 -30.16 50.01
CA ALA A 5 21.24 -29.45 49.60
C ALA A 5 19.99 -30.04 50.29
N LEU A 6 19.08 -29.17 50.72
CA LEU A 6 17.77 -29.54 51.25
C LEU A 6 16.72 -28.85 50.38
N ILE A 7 16.09 -29.65 49.51
CA ILE A 7 15.00 -29.27 48.62
C ILE A 7 13.71 -29.41 49.42
N LEU A 8 12.94 -28.32 49.55
CA LEU A 8 11.56 -28.37 50.06
C LEU A 8 10.61 -28.08 48.90
N ALA A 9 9.97 -29.13 48.39
CA ALA A 9 8.85 -29.04 47.46
C ALA A 9 7.55 -29.05 48.27
N ALA A 10 6.79 -27.97 48.22
CA ALA A 10 5.44 -27.90 48.79
C ALA A 10 4.41 -28.00 47.64
N PHE A 11 3.86 -29.21 47.47
CA PHE A 11 2.66 -29.45 46.68
C PHE A 11 1.44 -28.97 47.47
N ILE A 12 0.71 -27.97 46.95
CA ILE A 12 -0.65 -27.66 47.39
C ILE A 12 -1.58 -28.04 46.25
N THR A 13 -2.30 -29.14 46.45
CA THR A 13 -3.44 -29.56 45.64
C THR A 13 -4.71 -29.12 46.37
N SER A 14 -5.61 -28.42 45.69
CA SER A 14 -6.98 -28.23 46.16
C SER A 14 -7.98 -28.49 45.03
N ALA A 15 -8.96 -29.29 45.41
CA ALA A 15 -9.94 -30.03 44.64
C ALA A 15 -10.81 -29.23 43.66
N VAL A 16 -11.05 -29.86 42.51
CA VAL A 16 -12.20 -29.62 41.62
C VAL A 16 -13.35 -30.50 42.11
N THR A 17 -14.53 -29.94 42.36
CA THR A 17 -15.79 -30.67 42.54
C THR A 17 -16.67 -30.52 41.29
N PRO A 18 -17.26 -31.62 40.76
CA PRO A 18 -18.26 -31.56 39.70
C PRO A 18 -19.66 -31.93 40.21
N MET A 19 -20.69 -31.20 39.77
CA MET A 19 -22.12 -31.59 39.74
C MET A 19 -22.89 -30.43 39.09
N LYS A 20 -23.89 -30.60 38.23
CA LYS A 20 -24.82 -31.71 38.00
C LYS A 20 -25.53 -31.49 36.66
N ALA A 21 -25.61 -32.53 35.83
CA ALA A 21 -26.55 -32.60 34.72
C ALA A 21 -27.95 -32.92 35.27
N ALA A 22 -28.97 -32.27 34.72
CA ALA A 22 -30.36 -32.70 34.83
C ALA A 22 -30.99 -32.65 33.44
N GLN A 23 -31.28 -33.85 32.95
CA GLN A 23 -32.01 -34.21 31.75
C GLN A 23 -33.52 -34.18 32.07
N GLN A 24 -34.36 -33.89 31.07
CA GLN A 24 -35.79 -34.21 30.88
C GLN A 24 -36.49 -33.01 30.20
N SER A 25 -37.46 -33.13 29.28
CA SER A 25 -38.13 -34.26 28.64
C SER A 25 -39.27 -33.70 27.77
N ILE A 26 -39.44 -34.23 26.55
CA ILE A 26 -40.70 -34.53 25.82
C ILE A 26 -41.68 -33.38 25.45
N GLY A 27 -42.13 -33.43 24.19
CA GLY A 27 -43.54 -33.17 23.80
C GLY A 27 -43.78 -31.83 23.08
N ASP A 28 -43.75 -31.72 21.76
CA ASP A 28 -44.73 -32.19 20.77
C ASP A 28 -45.94 -31.23 20.55
N THR A 29 -46.22 -31.00 19.26
CA THR A 29 -47.50 -30.57 18.66
C THR A 29 -47.98 -29.11 18.82
N GLY A 30 -48.35 -28.47 17.70
CA GLY A 30 -49.31 -27.36 17.73
C GLY A 30 -49.31 -26.40 16.54
N ARG A 31 -49.99 -26.77 15.47
CA ARG A 31 -50.20 -26.00 14.23
C ARG A 31 -51.45 -25.09 14.37
N ARG A 32 -51.44 -23.91 13.70
CA ARG A 32 -52.53 -23.22 12.94
C ARG A 32 -52.98 -21.81 13.40
N ILE A 33 -52.85 -20.76 12.56
CA ILE A 33 -53.73 -20.13 11.50
C ILE A 33 -54.68 -19.04 12.08
N VAL A 34 -54.88 -17.95 11.29
CA VAL A 34 -56.06 -17.03 11.21
C VAL A 34 -55.95 -15.78 12.11
N SER A 35 -56.19 -14.51 11.74
CA SER A 35 -56.46 -13.77 10.49
C SER A 35 -56.35 -12.25 10.76
N THR A 36 -56.12 -11.51 9.67
CA THR A 36 -56.21 -10.04 9.37
C THR A 36 -57.43 -9.28 9.96
N PRO A 37 -57.58 -7.92 9.92
CA PRO A 37 -57.05 -6.96 8.91
C PRO A 37 -56.69 -5.51 9.35
N THR A 38 -56.24 -4.76 8.33
CA THR A 38 -55.88 -3.33 8.14
C THR A 38 -56.90 -2.29 8.65
N PRO A 39 -56.52 -1.00 8.79
CA PRO A 39 -56.80 -0.06 7.69
C PRO A 39 -55.69 0.96 7.38
N THR A 40 -55.52 1.24 6.09
CA THR A 40 -54.89 2.44 5.53
C THR A 40 -55.96 3.53 5.38
N PRO A 41 -55.60 4.82 5.26
CA PRO A 41 -56.00 5.50 4.03
C PRO A 41 -54.97 6.49 3.43
N HIS A 42 -54.83 6.35 2.10
CA HIS A 42 -54.78 7.36 1.02
C HIS A 42 -53.75 8.51 1.03
N ARG A 43 -52.76 8.54 0.10
CA ARG A 43 -52.78 8.79 -1.37
C ARG A 43 -52.81 10.28 -1.76
N LYS A 44 -51.76 10.72 -2.48
CA LYS A 44 -51.89 11.59 -3.68
C LYS A 44 -50.78 11.33 -4.70
N LYS A 45 -51.20 11.04 -5.94
CA LYS A 45 -50.42 10.85 -7.18
C LYS A 45 -50.31 12.19 -7.94
N LYS A 46 -49.20 12.41 -8.65
CA LYS A 46 -49.10 13.18 -9.93
C LYS A 46 -48.06 12.46 -10.80
N SER A 47 -48.46 11.65 -11.77
CA SER A 47 -48.79 11.95 -13.19
C SER A 47 -47.58 11.87 -14.13
N ARG A 48 -47.55 10.79 -14.91
CA ARG A 48 -46.72 10.50 -16.09
C ARG A 48 -46.86 11.57 -17.18
N LYS A 49 -45.80 11.79 -17.95
CA LYS A 49 -45.87 12.20 -19.37
C LYS A 49 -45.04 11.22 -20.20
N LYS A 50 -45.72 10.43 -21.05
CA LYS A 50 -45.15 9.67 -22.18
C LYS A 50 -45.21 10.57 -23.43
N ARG A 51 -44.18 10.53 -24.26
CA ARG A 51 -44.24 10.78 -25.71
C ARG A 51 -43.28 9.81 -26.42
N SER A 52 -43.73 9.27 -27.53
CA SER A 52 -43.04 8.46 -28.56
C SER A 52 -43.69 8.84 -29.90
N PRO A 53 -43.24 8.41 -31.10
CA PRO A 53 -41.91 8.17 -31.67
C PRO A 53 -41.71 9.01 -32.98
N SER A 54 -40.78 8.64 -33.87
CA SER A 54 -40.53 9.12 -35.28
C SER A 54 -39.25 9.98 -35.43
N ALA A 55 -38.32 9.82 -36.38
CA ALA A 55 -38.07 8.90 -37.50
C ALA A 55 -36.57 9.01 -37.89
N SER A 56 -36.01 7.97 -38.52
CA SER A 56 -34.79 8.01 -39.35
C SER A 56 -35.20 8.30 -40.82
N PRO A 57 -34.36 8.80 -41.76
CA PRO A 57 -33.24 8.00 -42.31
C PRO A 57 -32.04 8.79 -42.95
N ALA A 58 -31.10 8.01 -43.51
CA ALA A 58 -30.01 8.28 -44.50
C ALA A 58 -28.59 8.14 -43.90
N ARG A 59 -27.84 7.04 -44.11
CA ARG A 59 -27.24 6.45 -45.33
C ARG A 59 -26.07 7.28 -45.89
N VAL A 60 -25.00 6.57 -46.29
CA VAL A 60 -23.74 6.96 -47.01
C VAL A 60 -22.53 6.88 -46.05
N LYS A 61 -21.45 6.09 -46.24
CA LYS A 61 -20.96 5.23 -47.34
C LYS A 61 -19.97 4.19 -46.78
N LYS A 62 -19.97 3.01 -47.41
CA LYS A 62 -18.93 1.96 -47.35
C LYS A 62 -17.57 2.46 -47.88
N LYS A 63 -16.48 2.01 -47.25
CA LYS A 63 -15.23 1.45 -47.83
C LYS A 63 -14.69 0.52 -46.73
N THR A 64 -14.60 -0.81 -46.79
CA THR A 64 -14.11 -1.78 -47.79
C THR A 64 -12.68 -1.49 -48.25
N ALA A 65 -11.71 -2.08 -47.56
CA ALA A 65 -10.57 -2.75 -48.18
C ALA A 65 -9.91 -3.67 -47.14
N SER A 66 -9.97 -4.97 -47.44
CA SER A 66 -9.20 -6.05 -46.83
C SER A 66 -7.86 -6.15 -47.58
N PRO A 67 -6.74 -6.53 -46.93
CA PRO A 67 -5.58 -7.05 -47.63
C PRO A 67 -5.48 -8.57 -47.44
N SER A 68 -5.21 -9.28 -48.53
CA SER A 68 -4.77 -10.67 -48.60
C SER A 68 -3.73 -10.79 -49.73
N PRO A 69 -2.89 -11.85 -49.76
CA PRO A 69 -1.43 -11.73 -49.75
C PRO A 69 -0.75 -12.37 -50.98
N SER A 70 0.59 -12.35 -51.00
CA SER A 70 1.57 -13.02 -51.91
C SER A 70 2.46 -11.99 -52.62
N GLN A 71 3.76 -12.18 -52.84
CA GLN A 71 4.68 -13.30 -52.61
C GLN A 71 6.13 -12.77 -52.77
N GLU A 72 7.06 -13.46 -52.09
CA GLU A 72 8.46 -13.77 -52.45
C GLU A 72 9.37 -12.73 -53.12
N GLU A 73 10.51 -12.44 -52.47
CA GLU A 73 11.80 -12.96 -52.97
C GLU A 73 12.88 -12.99 -51.89
N GLU A 74 13.70 -14.02 -51.99
CA GLU A 74 14.66 -14.58 -51.03
C GLU A 74 16.09 -14.21 -51.47
N LYS A 75 16.99 -13.88 -50.54
CA LYS A 75 18.41 -14.33 -50.56
C LYS A 75 19.21 -13.91 -49.33
N SER A 76 19.61 -14.91 -48.55
CA SER A 76 20.85 -14.94 -47.76
C SER A 76 22.00 -15.46 -48.65
N PRO A 77 23.29 -15.29 -48.30
CA PRO A 77 23.91 -16.21 -47.34
C PRO A 77 24.99 -15.60 -46.40
N SER A 78 25.18 -16.25 -45.25
CA SER A 78 26.37 -16.21 -44.37
C SER A 78 27.42 -17.24 -44.88
N PRO A 79 28.71 -17.21 -44.49
CA PRO A 79 29.15 -17.71 -43.17
C PRO A 79 30.36 -17.01 -42.51
N SER A 80 30.52 -17.27 -41.21
CA SER A 80 31.67 -16.98 -40.32
C SER A 80 32.87 -17.91 -40.60
N PRO A 81 34.09 -17.63 -40.07
CA PRO A 81 34.50 -18.32 -38.83
C PRO A 81 35.40 -17.52 -37.85
N SER A 82 35.49 -18.07 -36.63
CA SER A 82 36.25 -17.70 -35.42
C SER A 82 37.78 -17.68 -35.54
N GLU A 83 38.46 -16.94 -34.64
CA GLU A 83 39.76 -17.36 -34.07
C GLU A 83 40.11 -16.68 -32.72
N THR A 84 41.08 -17.27 -32.03
CA THR A 84 41.29 -17.30 -30.57
C THR A 84 42.65 -16.70 -30.16
N ALA A 85 42.69 -16.03 -28.99
CA ALA A 85 43.80 -15.85 -28.02
C ALA A 85 45.10 -15.07 -28.35
N SER A 86 45.46 -14.12 -27.46
CA SER A 86 46.65 -14.16 -26.56
C SER A 86 47.34 -12.80 -26.33
N LEU A 87 47.74 -12.56 -25.07
CA LEU A 87 48.64 -11.50 -24.55
C LEU A 87 50.04 -11.53 -25.21
N PRO A 88 50.81 -10.41 -25.18
CA PRO A 88 51.81 -10.20 -24.11
C PRO A 88 52.06 -8.74 -23.67
N THR A 89 52.58 -8.58 -22.44
CA THR A 89 53.32 -7.41 -21.93
C THR A 89 54.83 -7.68 -22.12
N PRO A 90 55.69 -6.67 -22.37
CA PRO A 90 56.53 -6.16 -21.27
C PRO A 90 56.79 -4.62 -21.30
N ALA A 91 57.26 -4.12 -20.16
CA ALA A 91 57.50 -2.73 -19.78
C ALA A 91 58.68 -2.03 -20.49
N ALA A 92 58.61 -0.70 -20.67
CA ALA A 92 59.40 0.32 -19.95
C ALA A 92 59.56 1.65 -20.73
N SER A 93 59.24 2.74 -20.02
CA SER A 93 59.84 4.09 -20.03
C SER A 93 59.95 4.92 -21.32
N GLY A 94 59.29 6.08 -21.31
CA GLY A 94 59.52 7.17 -22.25
C GLY A 94 58.53 8.32 -22.03
N ALA A 95 58.93 9.31 -21.24
CA ALA A 95 58.15 10.50 -20.92
C ALA A 95 57.92 11.40 -22.15
N VAL A 96 56.66 11.66 -22.50
CA VAL A 96 56.24 12.87 -23.22
C VAL A 96 54.79 13.21 -22.83
N ALA A 97 54.55 14.44 -22.39
CA ALA A 97 53.23 14.99 -22.13
C ALA A 97 52.41 15.12 -23.43
N PRO A 98 51.08 14.96 -23.35
CA PRO A 98 50.22 15.88 -24.09
C PRO A 98 49.01 16.38 -23.29
N THR A 99 48.86 17.70 -23.29
CA THR A 99 47.64 18.45 -23.58
C THR A 99 46.31 17.81 -23.17
N SER A 100 45.78 18.30 -22.05
CA SER A 100 44.42 18.05 -21.56
C SER A 100 43.37 18.44 -22.60
N THR A 101 42.88 17.45 -23.35
CA THR A 101 41.65 17.56 -24.12
C THR A 101 40.49 17.26 -23.19
N ALA A 102 39.65 18.28 -22.97
CA ALA A 102 38.49 18.21 -22.10
C ALA A 102 37.51 17.13 -22.56
N SER A 103 37.22 16.19 -21.65
CA SER A 103 36.17 15.19 -21.77
C SER A 103 34.79 15.87 -21.80
N PRO A 104 33.85 15.48 -22.67
CA PRO A 104 32.51 16.04 -22.65
C PRO A 104 31.80 15.64 -21.35
N SER A 105 31.47 16.67 -20.57
CA SER A 105 30.65 16.62 -19.37
C SER A 105 29.39 15.76 -19.59
N PRO A 106 28.97 14.94 -18.60
CA PRO A 106 27.69 14.26 -18.64
C PRO A 106 26.57 15.30 -18.78
N SER A 107 25.69 15.03 -19.73
CA SER A 107 24.47 15.75 -20.04
C SER A 107 23.79 16.28 -18.78
N GLN A 108 23.62 17.61 -18.76
CA GLN A 108 22.73 18.29 -17.83
C GLN A 108 21.35 17.66 -17.97
N MET A 109 20.97 16.82 -16.99
CA MET A 109 19.60 16.42 -16.78
C MET A 109 18.82 17.72 -16.54
N LEU A 110 17.96 18.06 -17.49
CA LEU A 110 16.95 19.09 -17.34
C LEU A 110 16.20 18.82 -16.04
N ALA A 111 16.35 19.73 -15.08
CA ALA A 111 15.59 19.72 -13.85
C ALA A 111 14.09 19.61 -14.18
N PRO A 112 13.35 18.64 -13.64
CA PRO A 112 11.91 18.63 -13.75
C PRO A 112 11.37 19.94 -13.15
N GLN A 113 10.53 20.61 -13.93
CA GLN A 113 9.88 21.86 -13.56
C GLN A 113 9.28 21.74 -12.16
N LYS A 114 9.50 22.78 -11.33
CA LYS A 114 8.83 22.97 -10.04
C LYS A 114 7.34 22.68 -10.21
N SER A 115 6.91 21.51 -9.73
CA SER A 115 5.51 21.29 -9.39
C SER A 115 5.20 22.29 -8.28
N VAL A 116 4.39 23.30 -8.62
CA VAL A 116 3.87 24.28 -7.68
C VAL A 116 2.85 23.56 -6.80
N LEU A 117 3.34 22.78 -5.84
CA LEU A 117 2.55 22.43 -4.66
C LEU A 117 2.39 23.71 -3.83
N PRO A 118 1.16 24.06 -3.40
CA PRO A 118 0.95 25.27 -2.61
C PRO A 118 1.65 25.12 -1.26
N GLN A 119 2.85 25.68 -1.15
CA GLN A 119 3.48 25.93 0.14
C GLN A 119 2.69 27.04 0.87
N ASN A 120 2.34 26.77 2.12
CA ASN A 120 1.61 27.58 3.10
C ASN A 120 0.07 27.65 2.99
N LYS A 121 -0.58 26.70 3.68
CA LYS A 121 -1.74 26.98 4.57
C LYS A 121 -1.44 26.31 5.91
N GLY A 122 -1.78 26.99 7.02
CA GLY A 122 -1.29 26.76 8.40
C GLY A 122 -0.87 25.33 8.75
N ARG A 123 0.29 25.19 9.42
CA ARG A 123 0.80 23.90 9.94
C ARG A 123 -0.37 23.11 10.50
N GLY A 124 -0.66 21.94 9.91
CA GLY A 124 -1.69 21.05 10.41
C GLY A 124 -1.41 20.63 11.86
N ALA A 125 -2.24 19.74 12.39
CA ALA A 125 -2.00 19.20 13.72
C ALA A 125 -0.59 18.58 13.80
N PRO A 126 0.07 18.64 14.97
CA PRO A 126 1.41 18.09 15.15
C PRO A 126 1.45 16.59 14.81
N ASN A 127 2.63 16.03 14.57
CA ASN A 127 2.75 14.59 14.36
C ASN A 127 2.23 13.82 15.59
N VAL A 128 1.63 12.66 15.33
CA VAL A 128 1.13 11.79 16.40
C VAL A 128 1.78 10.42 16.29
N THR A 129 2.08 9.88 17.47
CA THR A 129 2.58 8.53 17.66
C THR A 129 1.53 7.68 18.35
N LEU A 130 1.64 6.36 18.21
CA LEU A 130 0.91 5.39 19.01
C LEU A 130 1.92 4.57 19.81
N SER A 131 1.59 4.25 21.06
CA SER A 131 2.33 3.22 21.77
C SER A 131 1.96 1.84 21.20
N PRO A 132 2.89 0.86 21.19
CA PRO A 132 2.58 -0.51 20.80
C PRO A 132 1.35 -1.09 21.52
N GLU A 133 1.18 -0.76 22.81
CA GLU A 133 0.06 -1.23 23.62
C GLU A 133 -1.27 -0.63 23.19
N ALA A 134 -1.27 0.49 22.46
CA ALA A 134 -2.48 1.09 21.88
C ALA A 134 -2.94 0.36 20.60
N ILE A 135 -2.16 -0.59 20.07
CA ILE A 135 -2.49 -1.39 18.90
C ILE A 135 -2.99 -2.77 19.33
N THR A 136 -4.14 -3.18 18.80
CA THR A 136 -4.81 -4.44 19.17
C THR A 136 -3.93 -5.64 18.88
N ASN A 137 -3.71 -6.45 19.93
CA ASN A 137 -2.92 -7.69 19.90
C ASN A 137 -1.47 -7.51 19.43
N PHE A 138 -0.86 -6.33 19.59
CA PHE A 138 0.51 -6.05 19.12
C PHE A 138 1.52 -7.05 19.68
N GLU A 139 1.38 -7.42 20.95
CA GLU A 139 2.22 -8.39 21.64
C GLU A 139 2.20 -9.79 21.01
N SER A 140 1.16 -10.10 20.23
CA SER A 140 1.02 -11.37 19.51
C SER A 140 1.57 -11.34 18.09
N TYR A 141 2.00 -10.17 17.58
CA TYR A 141 2.56 -10.07 16.24
C TYR A 141 3.90 -10.82 16.17
N PRO A 142 4.32 -11.31 14.99
CA PRO A 142 5.64 -11.91 14.84
C PRO A 142 6.75 -10.95 15.33
N PRO A 143 7.83 -11.45 15.97
CA PRO A 143 8.86 -10.58 16.54
C PRO A 143 9.49 -9.59 15.54
N LYS A 144 9.67 -10.03 14.28
CA LYS A 144 10.16 -9.16 13.20
C LYS A 144 9.19 -8.02 12.90
N VAL A 145 7.88 -8.29 12.88
CA VAL A 145 6.83 -7.28 12.71
C VAL A 145 6.83 -6.31 13.89
N GLN A 146 6.89 -6.80 15.13
CA GLN A 146 6.94 -5.93 16.32
C GLN A 146 8.13 -4.97 16.25
N LYS A 147 9.33 -5.47 15.90
CA LYS A 147 10.55 -4.65 15.74
C LYS A 147 10.40 -3.61 14.63
N LEU A 148 9.85 -4.01 13.48
CA LEU A 148 9.61 -3.15 12.33
C LEU A 148 8.69 -1.98 12.71
N LEU A 149 7.52 -2.30 13.30
CA LEU A 149 6.51 -1.31 13.63
C LEU A 149 6.96 -0.40 14.79
N THR A 150 7.72 -0.94 15.76
CA THR A 150 8.33 -0.12 16.81
C THR A 150 9.31 0.90 16.22
N SER A 151 10.16 0.47 15.28
CA SER A 151 11.08 1.37 14.57
C SER A 151 10.34 2.44 13.76
N ALA A 152 9.23 2.05 13.11
CA ALA A 152 8.39 2.96 12.36
C ALA A 152 7.71 4.02 13.25
N LEU A 153 7.19 3.60 14.41
CA LEU A 153 6.55 4.47 15.39
C LEU A 153 7.55 5.42 16.05
N GLU A 154 8.79 4.97 16.28
CA GLU A 154 9.84 5.83 16.84
C GLU A 154 10.11 7.06 15.95
N LEU A 155 10.11 6.91 14.63
CA LEU A 155 10.28 8.03 13.70
C LEU A 155 9.18 9.10 13.82
N THR A 156 7.96 8.71 14.21
CA THR A 156 6.85 9.66 14.41
C THR A 156 7.08 10.60 15.60
N THR A 157 7.97 10.23 16.54
CA THR A 157 8.31 11.05 17.72
C THR A 157 9.30 12.16 17.40
N ARG A 158 9.94 12.12 16.22
CA ARG A 158 11.02 13.03 15.82
C ARG A 158 10.54 14.33 15.14
N ASN A 159 9.22 14.55 15.08
CA ASN A 159 8.62 15.74 14.46
C ASN A 159 9.15 16.02 13.04
N LEU A 160 9.23 14.97 12.21
CA LEU A 160 9.73 15.04 10.84
C LEU A 160 8.64 15.52 9.89
N ASP A 161 8.98 16.46 9.00
CA ASP A 161 8.09 16.97 7.96
C ASP A 161 7.94 16.01 6.77
N TYR A 162 7.03 16.33 5.86
CA TYR A 162 6.99 15.68 4.55
C TYR A 162 8.00 16.34 3.62
N LYS A 163 8.94 15.56 3.09
CA LYS A 163 10.00 16.09 2.21
C LYS A 163 10.15 15.23 0.98
N TYR A 164 9.70 15.76 -0.16
CA TYR A 164 9.77 15.07 -1.44
C TYR A 164 11.21 14.65 -1.77
N GLY A 165 11.38 13.39 -2.21
CA GLY A 165 12.69 12.83 -2.58
C GLY A 165 13.63 12.52 -1.40
N SER A 166 13.17 12.63 -0.15
CA SER A 166 13.99 12.34 1.03
C SER A 166 13.64 11.00 1.65
N ALA A 167 14.65 10.17 1.90
CA ALA A 167 14.56 8.92 2.66
C ALA A 167 15.35 8.95 3.98
N ASP A 168 15.95 10.09 4.31
CA ASP A 168 16.82 10.23 5.49
C ASP A 168 16.15 11.14 6.52
N PRO A 169 15.82 10.64 7.74
CA PRO A 169 15.22 11.46 8.78
C PRO A 169 16.11 12.62 9.24
N ALA A 170 17.44 12.52 9.08
CA ALA A 170 18.36 13.62 9.43
C ALA A 170 18.14 14.87 8.56
N ASN A 171 17.51 14.72 7.39
CA ASN A 171 17.15 15.82 6.51
C ASN A 171 15.90 16.61 6.94
N GLY A 172 15.37 16.34 8.15
CA GLY A 172 14.22 17.01 8.76
C GLY A 172 12.86 16.54 8.24
N GLY A 173 12.84 15.59 7.30
CA GLY A 173 11.61 15.08 6.71
C GLY A 173 11.85 13.97 5.71
N MET A 174 10.78 13.24 5.39
CA MET A 174 10.82 12.08 4.50
C MET A 174 9.62 12.13 3.53
N ASN A 175 9.75 11.52 2.35
CA ASN A 175 8.60 11.22 1.50
C ASN A 175 8.03 9.83 1.86
N CYS A 176 6.89 9.49 1.26
CA CYS A 176 6.19 8.25 1.57
C CYS A 176 7.04 6.99 1.32
N SER A 177 7.63 6.85 0.13
CA SER A 177 8.44 5.68 -0.22
C SER A 177 9.79 5.67 0.49
N GLY A 178 10.40 6.83 0.74
CA GLY A 178 11.64 6.97 1.49
C GLY A 178 11.49 6.60 2.95
N PHE A 179 10.34 6.91 3.58
CA PHE A 179 10.00 6.39 4.91
C PHE A 179 9.99 4.85 4.91
N VAL A 180 9.27 4.23 3.96
CA VAL A 180 9.19 2.77 3.87
C VAL A 180 10.57 2.17 3.64
N TYR A 181 11.31 2.67 2.64
CA TYR A 181 12.68 2.26 2.34
C TYR A 181 13.57 2.28 3.57
N TYR A 182 13.56 3.38 4.33
CA TYR A 182 14.38 3.54 5.53
C TYR A 182 13.99 2.52 6.61
N VAL A 183 12.70 2.40 6.92
CA VAL A 183 12.21 1.50 7.97
C VAL A 183 12.51 0.03 7.64
N LEU A 184 12.31 -0.37 6.38
CA LEU A 184 12.57 -1.74 5.95
C LEU A 184 14.07 -2.06 5.97
N ASN A 185 14.93 -1.17 5.45
CA ASN A 185 16.39 -1.38 5.46
C ASN A 185 16.97 -1.38 6.87
N GLN A 186 16.55 -0.46 7.74
CA GLN A 186 17.01 -0.42 9.14
C GLN A 186 16.72 -1.74 9.88
N ASN A 187 15.65 -2.44 9.49
CA ASN A 187 15.25 -3.70 10.10
C ASN A 187 15.77 -4.94 9.36
N GLY A 188 16.48 -4.79 8.25
CA GLY A 188 17.04 -5.91 7.48
C GLY A 188 15.98 -6.89 6.98
N VAL A 189 14.78 -6.42 6.64
CA VAL A 189 13.65 -7.30 6.26
C VAL A 189 13.84 -7.96 4.88
N ALA A 190 14.70 -7.39 4.04
CA ALA A 190 15.03 -7.90 2.71
C ALA A 190 16.47 -7.50 2.35
N PRO A 191 17.15 -8.25 1.46
CA PRO A 191 18.49 -7.90 0.99
C PRO A 191 18.51 -6.62 0.14
N TYR A 192 17.38 -6.30 -0.48
CA TYR A 192 17.19 -5.08 -1.26
C TYR A 192 15.74 -4.61 -1.14
N VAL A 193 15.55 -3.31 -0.94
CA VAL A 193 14.26 -2.63 -0.89
C VAL A 193 14.31 -1.45 -1.86
N PRO A 194 13.40 -1.34 -2.84
CA PRO A 194 13.35 -0.17 -3.73
C PRO A 194 13.00 1.11 -2.96
N ASP A 195 13.49 2.27 -3.42
CA ASP A 195 13.29 3.58 -2.78
C ASP A 195 12.10 4.39 -3.33
N ASP A 196 11.56 4.00 -4.49
CA ASP A 196 10.32 4.56 -5.05
C ASP A 196 9.09 3.66 -4.78
N SER A 197 7.93 4.30 -4.57
CA SER A 197 6.67 3.59 -4.27
C SER A 197 6.17 2.71 -5.42
N LYS A 198 6.42 3.10 -6.69
CA LYS A 198 6.11 2.29 -7.86
C LYS A 198 6.96 1.03 -7.87
N ASP A 199 8.25 1.15 -7.57
CA ASP A 199 9.18 0.03 -7.60
C ASP A 199 8.97 -0.90 -6.40
N GLN A 200 8.60 -0.37 -5.22
CA GLN A 200 8.15 -1.17 -4.07
C GLN A 200 6.87 -1.97 -4.40
N TYR A 201 5.94 -1.38 -5.14
CA TYR A 201 4.76 -2.10 -5.64
C TYR A 201 5.13 -3.20 -6.64
N ILE A 202 6.00 -2.88 -7.62
CA ILE A 202 6.48 -3.86 -8.61
C ILE A 202 7.19 -5.02 -7.92
N TRP A 203 8.00 -4.73 -6.90
CA TRP A 203 8.69 -5.74 -6.10
C TRP A 203 7.70 -6.72 -5.48
N LEU A 204 6.69 -6.26 -4.73
CA LEU A 204 5.71 -7.14 -4.09
C LEU A 204 4.81 -7.88 -5.10
N ARG A 205 4.55 -7.28 -6.26
CA ARG A 205 3.87 -7.96 -7.38
C ARG A 205 4.73 -9.08 -7.94
N SER A 206 6.03 -8.85 -8.13
CA SER A 206 6.97 -9.81 -8.70
C SER A 206 7.21 -11.02 -7.78
N THR A 207 7.08 -10.83 -6.47
CA THR A 207 7.16 -11.91 -5.48
C THR A 207 5.84 -12.66 -5.29
N GLY A 208 4.77 -12.24 -5.97
CA GLY A 208 3.45 -12.87 -5.85
C GLY A 208 2.76 -12.63 -4.50
N THR A 209 3.16 -11.59 -3.76
CA THR A 209 2.66 -11.30 -2.41
C THR A 209 1.78 -10.04 -2.34
N PHE A 210 1.35 -9.53 -3.49
CA PHE A 210 0.46 -8.37 -3.60
C PHE A 210 -1.00 -8.79 -3.79
N GLU A 211 -1.87 -8.25 -2.95
CA GLU A 211 -3.32 -8.44 -2.96
C GLU A 211 -4.01 -7.18 -3.54
N PRO A 212 -4.60 -7.25 -4.75
CA PRO A 212 -5.32 -6.12 -5.34
C PRO A 212 -6.65 -5.90 -4.62
N VAL A 213 -7.02 -4.62 -4.47
CA VAL A 213 -8.31 -4.22 -3.90
C VAL A 213 -9.05 -3.33 -4.88
N VAL A 214 -10.24 -3.75 -5.30
CA VAL A 214 -11.09 -3.05 -6.26
C VAL A 214 -12.28 -2.40 -5.56
N GLY A 215 -12.74 -2.97 -4.44
CA GLY A 215 -13.84 -2.45 -3.64
C GLY A 215 -13.50 -1.13 -2.93
N GLY A 216 -14.49 -0.24 -2.84
CA GLY A 216 -14.40 1.03 -2.12
C GLY A 216 -14.78 0.96 -0.64
N LYS A 217 -14.89 -0.25 -0.07
CA LYS A 217 -15.38 -0.47 1.31
C LYS A 217 -14.27 -1.00 2.21
N ASP A 218 -14.17 -0.43 3.40
CA ASP A 218 -13.18 -0.78 4.41
C ASP A 218 -13.49 -2.10 5.15
N ASP A 219 -14.73 -2.55 5.12
CA ASP A 219 -15.19 -3.84 5.66
C ASP A 219 -15.25 -4.96 4.62
N SER A 220 -14.70 -4.73 3.42
CA SER A 220 -14.68 -5.70 2.33
C SER A 220 -13.85 -6.94 2.67
N PHE A 221 -14.23 -8.07 2.07
CA PHE A 221 -13.49 -9.33 2.18
C PHE A 221 -12.06 -9.21 1.63
N GLU A 222 -11.80 -8.27 0.71
CA GLU A 222 -10.49 -8.03 0.11
C GLU A 222 -9.46 -7.60 1.16
N LEU A 223 -9.89 -7.02 2.28
CA LEU A 223 -9.01 -6.61 3.39
C LEU A 223 -8.92 -7.63 4.53
N LYS A 224 -9.44 -8.85 4.35
CA LYS A 224 -9.44 -9.87 5.41
C LYS A 224 -8.04 -10.42 5.70
N GLU A 225 -7.18 -10.46 4.68
CA GLU A 225 -5.80 -10.97 4.80
C GLU A 225 -4.79 -9.87 5.13
N LEU A 226 -5.22 -8.61 5.22
CA LEU A 226 -4.36 -7.49 5.56
C LEU A 226 -3.76 -7.66 6.97
N LYS A 227 -2.43 -7.71 7.06
CA LYS A 227 -1.66 -8.01 8.26
C LYS A 227 -0.74 -6.85 8.66
N PRO A 228 -0.54 -6.62 9.97
CA PRO A 228 0.43 -5.63 10.44
C PRO A 228 1.80 -5.82 9.77
N GLY A 229 2.40 -4.73 9.31
CA GLY A 229 3.64 -4.74 8.52
C GLY A 229 3.43 -4.73 7.00
N ASP A 230 2.22 -5.00 6.49
CA ASP A 230 1.95 -4.93 5.06
C ASP A 230 2.09 -3.50 4.52
N LEU A 231 2.54 -3.41 3.26
CA LEU A 231 2.61 -2.14 2.54
C LEU A 231 1.27 -1.84 1.86
N LEU A 232 0.74 -0.65 2.08
CA LEU A 232 -0.52 -0.15 1.53
C LEU A 232 -0.22 0.80 0.36
N PHE A 233 -0.86 0.64 -0.80
CA PHE A 233 -0.56 1.43 -2.00
C PHE A 233 -1.77 2.23 -2.52
N TRP A 234 -1.51 3.47 -2.95
CA TRP A 234 -2.51 4.32 -3.61
C TRP A 234 -1.98 4.86 -4.93
N SER A 235 -2.89 5.20 -5.84
CA SER A 235 -2.68 6.09 -6.99
C SER A 235 -3.34 7.45 -6.77
N GLY A 236 -3.10 8.41 -7.67
CA GLY A 236 -3.82 9.68 -7.74
C GLY A 236 -3.69 10.58 -6.52
N THR A 237 -2.66 10.38 -5.67
CA THR A 237 -2.37 11.30 -4.55
C THR A 237 -1.62 12.55 -5.00
N TYR A 238 -0.96 12.48 -6.16
CA TYR A 238 -0.25 13.57 -6.81
C TYR A 238 -0.53 13.49 -8.31
N SER A 239 -0.58 14.64 -9.00
CA SER A 239 -0.73 14.69 -10.46
C SER A 239 0.61 14.40 -11.14
N ILE A 240 0.96 13.12 -11.28
CA ILE A 240 2.17 12.66 -11.96
C ILE A 240 1.83 11.53 -12.93
N GLU A 241 2.41 11.56 -14.12
CA GLU A 241 2.23 10.50 -15.12
C GLU A 241 3.30 9.42 -14.93
N ARG A 242 2.88 8.20 -14.58
CA ARG A 242 3.76 7.02 -14.47
C ARG A 242 2.97 5.73 -14.60
N ASP A 243 3.66 4.66 -15.00
CA ASP A 243 3.11 3.31 -15.14
C ASP A 243 3.99 2.29 -14.38
N PRO A 244 3.45 1.53 -13.39
CA PRO A 244 2.09 1.62 -12.85
C PRO A 244 1.84 2.94 -12.11
N PRO A 245 0.58 3.44 -12.08
CA PRO A 245 0.23 4.76 -11.57
C PRO A 245 0.14 4.80 -10.03
N ILE A 246 0.94 4.00 -9.32
CA ILE A 246 1.10 4.14 -7.86
C ILE A 246 1.53 5.57 -7.58
N THR A 247 1.27 6.20 -6.45
CA THR A 247 1.76 7.55 -6.08
C THR A 247 2.07 7.67 -4.60
N HIS A 248 1.70 6.67 -3.80
CA HIS A 248 1.86 6.70 -2.35
C HIS A 248 1.93 5.29 -1.76
N VAL A 249 2.65 5.17 -0.65
CA VAL A 249 2.82 3.93 0.10
C VAL A 249 2.89 4.21 1.61
N MET A 250 2.31 3.34 2.42
CA MET A 250 2.32 3.42 3.90
C MET A 250 2.47 2.01 4.50
N ILE A 251 2.84 1.91 5.78
CA ILE A 251 2.93 0.62 6.49
C ILE A 251 1.68 0.45 7.36
N TYR A 252 0.99 -0.69 7.24
CA TYR A 252 -0.17 -1.00 8.08
C TYR A 252 0.25 -1.37 9.51
N LEU A 253 -0.37 -0.74 10.50
CA LEU A 253 -0.08 -0.99 11.92
C LEU A 253 -1.01 -2.04 12.54
N GLY A 254 -2.21 -2.24 11.98
CA GLY A 254 -3.29 -2.98 12.61
C GLY A 254 -4.46 -2.09 12.99
N ARG A 255 -5.14 -2.43 14.09
CA ARG A 255 -6.27 -1.66 14.62
C ARG A 255 -5.90 -0.97 15.92
N GLU A 256 -6.30 0.29 16.09
CA GLU A 256 -6.17 0.99 17.36
C GLU A 256 -7.17 0.40 18.37
N LYS A 257 -6.72 0.06 19.58
CA LYS A 257 -7.56 -0.56 20.63
C LYS A 257 -8.75 0.31 21.01
N LYS A 258 -8.55 1.63 21.06
CA LYS A 258 -9.56 2.59 21.53
C LYS A 258 -10.75 2.72 20.58
N THR A 259 -10.48 2.79 19.28
CA THR A 259 -11.49 3.11 18.26
C THR A 259 -11.87 1.90 17.41
N GLY A 260 -11.04 0.86 17.39
CA GLY A 260 -11.14 -0.26 16.45
C GLY A 260 -10.78 0.12 15.01
N ALA A 261 -10.41 1.38 14.75
CA ALA A 261 -10.08 1.87 13.43
C ALA A 261 -8.77 1.26 12.94
N ARG A 262 -8.70 0.99 11.63
CA ARG A 262 -7.44 0.61 10.98
C ARG A 262 -6.50 1.82 10.97
N VAL A 263 -5.27 1.60 11.36
CA VAL A 263 -4.23 2.63 11.44
C VAL A 263 -3.00 2.23 10.66
N MET A 264 -2.28 3.23 10.19
CA MET A 264 -1.07 3.08 9.37
C MET A 264 -0.05 4.15 9.74
N VAL A 265 1.22 3.90 9.44
CA VAL A 265 2.33 4.82 9.71
C VAL A 265 3.09 5.10 8.42
N GLY A 266 3.57 6.33 8.31
CA GLY A 266 4.42 6.75 7.19
C GLY A 266 4.52 8.26 7.08
N ALA A 267 4.99 8.74 5.93
CA ALA A 267 5.08 10.16 5.64
C ALA A 267 3.99 10.58 4.65
N SER A 268 3.21 11.61 5.00
CA SER A 268 2.14 12.13 4.13
C SER A 268 2.03 13.65 4.17
N ASP A 269 1.61 14.24 3.05
CA ASP A 269 1.32 15.67 2.93
C ASP A 269 -0.20 15.93 3.09
N GLY A 270 -0.76 15.64 4.27
CA GLY A 270 -2.14 16.03 4.59
C GLY A 270 -3.17 14.91 4.74
N ARG A 271 -2.77 13.71 5.20
CA ARG A 271 -3.72 12.67 5.65
C ARG A 271 -4.24 12.97 7.06
N THR A 272 -5.32 12.31 7.47
CA THR A 272 -6.01 12.59 8.73
C THR A 272 -5.80 11.51 9.79
N TYR A 273 -5.79 11.93 11.06
CA TYR A 273 -5.94 11.07 12.23
C TYR A 273 -6.79 11.78 13.28
N GLN A 274 -7.85 11.13 13.78
CA GLN A 274 -8.84 11.72 14.68
C GLN A 274 -9.41 13.04 14.13
N SER A 275 -9.80 13.02 12.85
CA SER A 275 -10.34 14.16 12.10
C SER A 275 -9.40 15.37 11.97
N GLN A 276 -8.15 15.26 12.40
CA GLN A 276 -7.15 16.31 12.25
C GLN A 276 -6.21 15.99 11.11
N GLN A 277 -6.01 16.95 10.21
CA GLN A 277 -5.04 16.84 9.13
C GLN A 277 -3.62 16.98 9.67
N ARG A 278 -2.72 16.10 9.24
CA ARG A 278 -1.32 16.04 9.66
C ARG A 278 -0.40 15.95 8.46
N PHE A 279 0.81 16.46 8.63
CA PHE A 279 1.81 16.60 7.58
C PHE A 279 3.14 16.05 8.08
N GLY A 280 3.81 15.22 7.27
CA GLY A 280 5.06 14.58 7.62
C GLY A 280 4.90 13.16 8.17
N VAL A 281 5.88 12.74 8.97
CA VAL A 281 5.98 11.37 9.50
C VAL A 281 5.10 11.22 10.73
N SER A 282 3.99 10.49 10.58
CA SER A 282 2.96 10.38 11.61
C SER A 282 2.19 9.06 11.50
N VAL A 283 1.36 8.78 12.51
CA VAL A 283 0.26 7.81 12.40
C VAL A 283 -0.96 8.46 11.74
N PHE A 284 -1.65 7.67 10.91
CA PHE A 284 -2.84 8.07 10.16
C PHE A 284 -3.93 7.00 10.24
N GLU A 285 -5.19 7.42 10.11
CA GLU A 285 -6.31 6.50 9.93
C GLU A 285 -6.29 5.96 8.50
N PHE A 286 -6.43 4.64 8.36
CA PHE A 286 -6.70 4.04 7.07
C PHE A 286 -8.18 4.20 6.74
N LYS A 287 -8.46 4.96 5.68
CA LYS A 287 -9.81 5.16 5.13
C LYS A 287 -9.80 4.83 3.65
N MET A 288 -10.83 4.12 3.20
CA MET A 288 -11.05 3.96 1.76
C MET A 288 -11.34 5.33 1.14
N PRO A 289 -10.67 5.69 0.02
CA PRO A 289 -11.03 6.88 -0.71
C PRO A 289 -12.51 6.83 -1.13
N GLN A 290 -13.22 7.95 -0.96
CA GLN A 290 -14.65 8.01 -1.30
C GLN A 290 -14.85 7.79 -2.80
N THR A 291 -15.73 6.84 -3.14
CA THR A 291 -16.07 6.51 -4.53
C THR A 291 -17.18 7.40 -5.11
N GLU A 292 -17.96 8.08 -4.27
CA GLU A 292 -19.16 8.82 -4.71
C GLU A 292 -19.23 10.25 -4.13
N ASN A 293 -19.65 11.21 -4.95
CA ASN A 293 -19.96 12.61 -4.60
C ASN A 293 -18.83 13.52 -4.09
N SER A 294 -17.55 13.23 -4.35
CA SER A 294 -16.56 14.31 -4.41
C SER A 294 -16.57 14.87 -5.83
N GLU A 295 -17.07 16.09 -6.02
CA GLU A 295 -16.76 16.84 -7.23
C GLU A 295 -15.24 16.74 -7.42
N ALA A 296 -14.83 16.22 -8.59
CA ALA A 296 -13.44 16.30 -8.96
C ALA A 296 -13.14 17.80 -9.02
N TYR A 297 -12.59 18.36 -7.95
CA TYR A 297 -12.07 19.71 -7.96
C TYR A 297 -11.14 19.76 -9.18
N GLU A 298 -11.56 20.55 -10.16
CA GLU A 298 -11.07 20.50 -11.53
C GLU A 298 -9.54 20.35 -11.56
N GLY A 299 -9.07 19.24 -12.15
CA GLY A 299 -7.64 19.00 -12.40
C GLY A 299 -6.87 18.13 -11.40
N ARG A 300 -7.47 17.65 -10.30
CA ARG A 300 -6.81 16.62 -9.44
C ARG A 300 -7.33 15.23 -9.72
N GLU A 301 -6.42 14.31 -10.01
CA GLU A 301 -6.72 12.88 -10.09
C GLU A 301 -7.28 12.42 -8.74
N ARG A 302 -8.33 11.58 -8.76
CA ARG A 302 -8.91 11.07 -7.52
C ARG A 302 -7.99 10.00 -6.96
N SER A 303 -7.60 10.15 -5.69
CA SER A 303 -6.83 9.09 -5.04
C SER A 303 -7.64 7.80 -5.00
N ARG A 304 -7.00 6.69 -5.38
CA ARG A 304 -7.58 5.34 -5.34
C ARG A 304 -6.66 4.45 -4.53
N PHE A 305 -7.24 3.62 -3.66
CA PHE A 305 -6.51 2.55 -3.01
C PHE A 305 -6.36 1.39 -3.99
N ILE A 306 -5.12 0.94 -4.21
CA ILE A 306 -4.80 -0.08 -5.23
C ILE A 306 -4.77 -1.48 -4.60
N GLY A 307 -4.36 -1.56 -3.34
CA GLY A 307 -4.23 -2.81 -2.60
C GLY A 307 -3.08 -2.77 -1.62
N TYR A 308 -2.71 -3.94 -1.13
CA TYR A 308 -1.64 -4.11 -0.16
C TYR A 308 -0.73 -5.26 -0.55
N GLY A 309 0.48 -5.31 0.00
CA GLY A 309 1.36 -6.44 -0.22
C GLY A 309 2.10 -6.88 1.03
N HIS A 310 2.23 -8.20 1.15
CA HIS A 310 2.95 -8.87 2.22
C HIS A 310 4.45 -8.85 1.94
N ILE A 311 5.23 -8.34 2.87
CA ILE A 311 6.69 -8.40 2.78
C ILE A 311 7.12 -9.88 2.96
N PRO A 312 7.81 -10.48 1.97
CA PRO A 312 8.25 -11.88 2.07
C PRO A 312 9.11 -12.12 3.33
N GLY A 313 8.85 -13.22 4.05
CA GLY A 313 9.63 -13.59 5.24
C GLY A 313 9.42 -12.72 6.50
N LEU A 314 8.53 -11.73 6.45
CA LEU A 314 8.28 -10.83 7.59
C LEU A 314 7.35 -11.45 8.64
N ASN A 315 6.31 -12.17 8.20
CA ASN A 315 5.28 -12.77 9.04
C ASN A 315 5.55 -14.24 9.42
N GLU A 316 6.76 -14.73 9.14
CA GLU A 316 7.23 -16.09 9.48
C GLU A 316 7.76 -16.18 10.92
#